data_AF-A0A966N378-F1
#
_entry.id   AF-A0A966N378-F1
#
_cell.length_a   1.000
_cell.length_b   1.000
_cell.length_c   1.000
_cell.angle_alpha   90.00
_cell.angle_beta   90.00
_cell.angle_gamma   90.00
#
_symmetry.space_group_name_H-M   'P 1'
#
loop_
_entity.id
_entity.type
_entity.pdbx_description
1 polymer ?
#
loop_
_entity_poly.entity_id
_entity_poly.type
_entity_poly.pdbx_seq_one_letter_code
_entity_poly.pdbx_strand_id
1 'polypeptide(L)'
;GDLWLVGGGDPLLSTRAYPATQTNPTISPTFLDALADEIAASGVTIVSGSVVGDESRYDKERYVPTWGDGIRAIEAGPLSALMVNDGVVLGQPLKPSDPAVAAATTLTQLLRDRGVQVVGAPRNGATPANAPELARLTSAPLSSVLVDVLTNSDNNAAELLLKEIGLARTQSPTRVAGLQAVAQAIEARGVSTSGLVFADGSGLDDSNRVTCTALVAVIESYGLDSSLGQGMALAGTTGTLRSVLTTGPATGKVRAKTGTLRNVKSLSGFFPVQDGAISFALVLNGGGVSNQSAEVAERIARWSVAVNMTCGRRDALAEI
;
A
#
# COMPACT_ATOMS: atom_id res chain seq x y z
N GLY A 1 -19.95 -23.63 -18.21
CA GLY A 1 -19.88 -22.27 -18.76
C GLY A 1 -18.64 -21.58 -18.25
N ASP A 2 -18.63 -20.25 -18.27
CA ASP A 2 -17.57 -19.46 -17.66
C ASP A 2 -17.68 -19.43 -16.13
N LEU A 3 -16.55 -19.25 -15.47
CA LEU A 3 -16.43 -18.98 -14.03
C LEU A 3 -15.94 -17.54 -13.84
N TRP A 4 -16.68 -16.73 -13.11
CA TRP A 4 -16.38 -15.30 -12.93
C TRP A 4 -15.65 -15.06 -11.61
N LEU A 5 -14.47 -14.45 -11.66
CA LEU A 5 -13.70 -14.01 -10.50
C LEU A 5 -13.90 -12.51 -10.33
N VAL A 6 -14.70 -12.10 -9.34
CA VAL A 6 -15.07 -10.69 -9.14
C VAL A 6 -14.13 -10.04 -8.12
N GLY A 7 -13.43 -8.99 -8.54
CA GLY A 7 -12.51 -8.21 -7.73
C GLY A 7 -13.22 -7.25 -6.78
N GLY A 8 -13.04 -7.48 -5.48
CA GLY A 8 -13.53 -6.60 -4.42
C GLY A 8 -12.62 -5.40 -4.11
N GLY A 9 -11.48 -5.26 -4.79
CA GLY A 9 -10.50 -4.22 -4.49
C GLY A 9 -9.52 -4.56 -3.37
N ASP A 10 -9.41 -5.84 -2.98
CA ASP A 10 -8.47 -6.28 -1.94
C ASP A 10 -7.02 -6.15 -2.41
N PRO A 11 -6.21 -5.24 -1.82
CA PRO A 11 -4.83 -5.06 -2.23
C PRO A 11 -3.89 -6.15 -1.71
N LEU A 12 -4.32 -6.96 -0.72
CA LEU A 12 -3.50 -8.02 -0.12
C LEU A 12 -3.82 -9.41 -0.70
N LEU A 13 -4.64 -9.46 -1.75
CA LEU A 13 -4.99 -10.68 -2.44
C LEU A 13 -3.74 -11.31 -3.05
N SER A 14 -3.40 -12.50 -2.60
CA SER A 14 -2.16 -13.18 -2.99
C SER A 14 -2.33 -14.69 -3.01
N THR A 15 -1.37 -15.37 -3.61
CA THR A 15 -1.19 -16.82 -3.53
C THR A 15 -0.31 -17.16 -2.34
N ARG A 16 -0.46 -18.36 -1.77
CA ARG A 16 0.37 -18.82 -0.64
C ARG A 16 1.87 -18.80 -0.95
N ALA A 17 2.25 -18.96 -2.21
CA ALA A 17 3.65 -18.94 -2.65
C ALA A 17 4.26 -17.53 -2.76
N TYR A 18 3.44 -16.48 -2.90
CA TYR A 18 3.93 -15.16 -3.25
C TYR A 18 4.67 -14.41 -2.12
N PRO A 19 4.19 -14.37 -0.86
CA PRO A 19 4.85 -13.60 0.19
C PRO A 19 6.32 -13.96 0.40
N ALA A 20 6.69 -15.24 0.27
CA ALA A 20 8.07 -15.71 0.41
C ALA A 20 9.03 -15.20 -0.68
N THR A 21 8.51 -14.63 -1.77
CA THR A 21 9.31 -14.04 -2.85
C THR A 21 9.70 -12.58 -2.58
N GLN A 22 9.05 -11.94 -1.60
CA GLN A 22 9.17 -10.51 -1.35
C GLN A 22 10.22 -10.22 -0.27
N THR A 23 10.98 -9.15 -0.45
CA THR A 23 11.91 -8.65 0.58
C THR A 23 11.19 -8.24 1.86
N ASN A 24 10.02 -7.61 1.70
CA ASN A 24 9.08 -7.31 2.77
C ASN A 24 7.77 -8.03 2.46
N PRO A 25 7.60 -9.27 2.95
CA PRO A 25 6.38 -10.04 2.73
C PRO A 25 5.14 -9.29 3.23
N THR A 26 4.04 -9.43 2.48
CA THR A 26 2.70 -9.01 2.92
C THR A 26 2.42 -9.57 4.31
N ILE A 27 1.99 -8.71 5.23
CA ILE A 27 1.88 -9.08 6.65
C ILE A 27 0.63 -9.91 6.91
N SER A 28 -0.49 -9.54 6.28
CA SER A 28 -1.79 -10.21 6.43
C SER A 28 -2.41 -10.56 5.08
N PRO A 29 -1.81 -11.49 4.31
CA PRO A 29 -2.27 -11.84 2.98
C PRO A 29 -3.66 -12.49 2.98
N THR A 30 -4.50 -12.09 2.02
CA THR A 30 -5.75 -12.80 1.70
C THR A 30 -5.44 -13.86 0.63
N PHE A 31 -5.44 -15.14 1.00
CA PHE A 31 -4.99 -16.19 0.08
C PHE A 31 -6.06 -16.64 -0.92
N LEU A 32 -5.86 -16.34 -2.21
CA LEU A 32 -6.68 -16.79 -3.33
C LEU A 32 -6.79 -18.32 -3.41
N ASP A 33 -5.77 -19.03 -2.92
CA ASP A 33 -5.79 -20.48 -2.77
C ASP A 33 -7.03 -20.99 -2.01
N ALA A 34 -7.48 -20.27 -0.98
CA ALA A 34 -8.66 -20.67 -0.20
C ALA A 34 -9.94 -20.61 -1.05
N LEU A 35 -10.04 -19.64 -1.96
CA LEU A 35 -11.15 -19.57 -2.91
C LEU A 35 -11.11 -20.75 -3.90
N ALA A 36 -9.92 -21.11 -4.37
CA ALA A 36 -9.75 -22.28 -5.23
C ALA A 36 -10.07 -23.61 -4.50
N ASP A 37 -9.70 -23.72 -3.21
CA ASP A 37 -10.06 -24.83 -2.33
C ASP A 37 -11.60 -24.95 -2.22
N GLU A 38 -12.30 -23.84 -1.96
CA GLU A 38 -13.77 -23.80 -1.85
C GLU A 38 -14.47 -24.18 -3.16
N ILE A 39 -13.99 -23.66 -4.30
CA ILE A 39 -14.53 -24.00 -5.62
C ILE A 39 -14.39 -25.51 -5.90
N ALA A 40 -13.23 -26.10 -5.63
CA ALA A 40 -13.04 -27.54 -5.82
C ALA A 40 -13.93 -28.36 -4.87
N ALA A 41 -14.03 -27.94 -3.60
CA ALA A 41 -14.86 -28.59 -2.59
C ALA A 41 -16.37 -28.51 -2.89
N SER A 42 -16.82 -27.52 -3.67
CA SER A 42 -18.20 -27.41 -4.15
C SER A 42 -18.61 -28.50 -5.16
N GLY A 43 -17.65 -29.33 -5.61
CA GLY A 43 -17.88 -30.42 -6.56
C GLY A 43 -17.67 -30.01 -8.02
N VAL A 44 -17.20 -28.79 -8.29
CA VAL A 44 -16.81 -28.38 -9.64
C VAL A 44 -15.58 -29.17 -10.08
N THR A 45 -15.74 -30.00 -11.11
CA THR A 45 -14.64 -30.77 -11.72
C THR A 45 -14.25 -30.23 -13.10
N ILE A 46 -15.13 -29.47 -13.75
CA ILE A 46 -14.88 -28.86 -15.05
C ILE A 46 -15.51 -27.46 -15.17
N VAL A 47 -14.71 -26.49 -15.59
CA VAL A 47 -15.14 -25.19 -16.14
C VAL A 47 -15.05 -25.33 -17.66
N SER A 48 -16.21 -25.55 -18.30
CA SER A 48 -16.28 -25.78 -19.74
C SER A 48 -16.00 -24.53 -20.60
N GLY A 49 -16.00 -23.34 -19.98
CA GLY A 49 -15.57 -22.08 -20.56
C GLY A 49 -14.26 -21.58 -19.94
N SER A 50 -14.16 -20.26 -19.77
CA SER A 50 -12.99 -19.58 -19.20
C SER A 50 -13.18 -19.23 -17.72
N VAL A 51 -12.08 -19.04 -16.99
CA VAL A 51 -12.08 -18.14 -15.84
C VAL A 51 -12.03 -16.71 -16.36
N VAL A 52 -12.98 -15.87 -15.93
CA VAL A 52 -13.14 -14.49 -16.39
C VAL A 52 -12.97 -13.53 -15.22
N GLY A 53 -11.94 -12.68 -15.27
CA GLY A 53 -11.68 -11.67 -14.25
C GLY A 53 -12.58 -10.44 -14.43
N ASP A 54 -13.37 -10.11 -13.41
CA ASP A 54 -14.18 -8.92 -13.34
C ASP A 54 -13.55 -7.90 -12.38
N GLU A 55 -13.16 -6.77 -12.93
CA GLU A 55 -12.52 -5.65 -12.23
C GLU A 55 -13.35 -4.37 -12.30
N SER A 56 -14.65 -4.49 -12.55
CA SER A 56 -15.56 -3.37 -12.77
C SER A 56 -15.80 -2.47 -11.55
N ARG A 57 -15.33 -2.87 -10.36
CA ARG A 57 -15.47 -2.07 -9.13
C ARG A 57 -14.80 -0.69 -9.25
N TYR A 58 -13.64 -0.61 -9.91
CA TYR A 58 -12.87 0.63 -10.05
C TYR A 58 -12.91 1.15 -11.49
N ASP A 59 -12.48 2.40 -11.68
CA ASP A 59 -12.25 2.95 -13.02
C ASP A 59 -11.14 2.17 -13.78
N LYS A 60 -10.93 2.55 -15.04
CA LYS A 60 -9.89 1.94 -15.90
C LYS A 60 -8.55 2.68 -15.85
N GLU A 61 -8.34 3.60 -14.91
CA GLU A 61 -7.06 4.29 -14.73
C GLU A 61 -6.03 3.29 -14.14
N ARG A 62 -5.19 2.72 -15.01
CA ARG A 62 -4.16 1.73 -14.63
C ARG A 62 -2.95 2.35 -13.94
N TYR A 63 -2.68 3.61 -14.22
CA TYR A 63 -1.51 4.32 -13.72
C TYR A 63 -1.90 5.76 -13.49
N VAL A 64 -1.27 6.39 -12.51
CA VAL A 64 -1.34 7.85 -12.38
C VAL A 64 -0.75 8.47 -13.66
N PRO A 65 -1.44 9.42 -14.33
CA PRO A 65 -1.03 9.90 -15.65
C PRO A 65 0.40 10.46 -15.72
N THR A 66 0.86 11.04 -14.62
CA THR A 66 2.14 11.71 -14.44
C THR A 66 3.28 10.77 -14.04
N TRP A 67 3.00 9.52 -13.66
CA TRP A 67 4.06 8.54 -13.39
C TRP A 67 4.89 8.24 -14.64
N GLY A 68 6.21 8.28 -14.50
CA GLY A 68 7.15 7.83 -15.52
C GLY A 68 7.23 6.30 -15.64
N ASP A 69 7.83 5.80 -16.72
CA ASP A 69 7.84 4.37 -17.05
C ASP A 69 8.48 3.49 -15.97
N GLY A 70 9.52 3.99 -15.28
CA GLY A 70 10.15 3.25 -14.18
C GLY A 70 9.20 2.97 -13.02
N ILE A 71 8.35 3.96 -12.66
CA ILE A 71 7.34 3.78 -11.61
C ILE A 71 6.29 2.76 -12.07
N ARG A 72 5.77 2.94 -13.28
CA ARG A 72 4.72 2.07 -13.86
C ARG A 72 5.14 0.61 -14.01
N ALA A 73 6.43 0.36 -14.23
CA ALA A 73 6.94 -0.98 -14.49
C ALA A 73 7.48 -1.69 -13.24
N ILE A 74 7.91 -0.95 -12.21
CA ILE A 74 8.68 -1.50 -11.09
C ILE A 74 8.00 -1.23 -9.74
N GLU A 75 7.54 0.00 -9.52
CA GLU A 75 7.14 0.47 -8.19
C GLU A 75 5.64 0.31 -7.92
N ALA A 76 4.81 0.48 -8.94
CA ALA A 76 3.36 0.41 -8.82
C ALA A 76 2.67 0.12 -10.16
N GLY A 77 1.42 -0.31 -10.06
CA GLY A 77 0.54 -0.63 -11.17
C GLY A 77 0.96 -1.88 -11.97
N PRO A 78 0.26 -2.14 -13.09
CA PRO A 78 -1.05 -1.57 -13.44
C PRO A 78 -2.12 -1.82 -12.36
N LEU A 79 -2.89 -0.79 -12.03
CA LEU A 79 -3.91 -0.81 -10.98
C LEU A 79 -5.19 -1.49 -11.46
N SER A 80 -5.83 -2.26 -10.58
CA SER A 80 -7.12 -2.93 -10.83
C SER A 80 -7.83 -3.21 -9.52
N ALA A 81 -9.16 -3.34 -9.57
CA ALA A 81 -9.94 -3.91 -8.47
C ALA A 81 -9.71 -5.42 -8.28
N LEU A 82 -9.08 -6.09 -9.25
CA LEU A 82 -8.70 -7.49 -9.20
C LEU A 82 -7.22 -7.62 -9.51
N MET A 83 -6.41 -7.52 -8.46
CA MET A 83 -4.95 -7.63 -8.54
C MET A 83 -4.49 -8.71 -7.56
N VAL A 84 -3.87 -9.77 -8.08
CA VAL A 84 -3.32 -10.87 -7.28
C VAL A 84 -1.81 -10.70 -7.22
N ASN A 85 -1.19 -11.00 -6.08
CA ASN A 85 0.27 -10.97 -5.90
C ASN A 85 0.89 -9.62 -6.29
N ASP A 86 0.25 -8.51 -5.93
CA ASP A 86 0.71 -7.17 -6.32
C ASP A 86 0.82 -6.95 -7.85
N GLY A 87 0.06 -7.71 -8.63
CA GLY A 87 0.10 -7.71 -10.10
C GLY A 87 1.18 -8.60 -10.69
N VAL A 88 1.91 -9.37 -9.88
CA VAL A 88 2.93 -10.32 -10.33
C VAL A 88 2.31 -11.67 -10.66
N VAL A 89 2.60 -12.19 -11.84
CA VAL A 89 2.39 -13.60 -12.14
C VAL A 89 3.70 -14.34 -11.88
N LEU A 90 3.69 -15.26 -10.93
CA LEU A 90 4.90 -16.01 -10.56
C LEU A 90 5.47 -16.75 -11.79
N GLY A 91 6.78 -16.63 -11.98
CA GLY A 91 7.49 -17.20 -13.14
C GLY A 91 7.49 -16.32 -14.39
N GLN A 92 6.78 -15.18 -14.38
CA GLN A 92 6.87 -14.19 -15.46
C GLN A 92 7.91 -13.10 -15.11
N PRO A 93 8.71 -12.64 -16.09
CA PRO A 93 9.75 -11.66 -15.84
C PRO A 93 9.21 -10.23 -15.63
N LEU A 94 7.98 -9.96 -16.04
CA LEU A 94 7.34 -8.63 -15.98
C LEU A 94 5.90 -8.76 -15.47
N LYS A 95 5.41 -7.71 -14.79
CA LYS A 95 4.00 -7.58 -14.44
C LYS A 95 3.16 -7.49 -15.73
N PRO A 96 2.08 -8.27 -15.89
CA PRO A 96 1.21 -8.16 -17.05
C PRO A 96 0.49 -6.81 -17.12
N SER A 97 0.18 -6.34 -18.33
CA SER A 97 -0.53 -5.07 -18.53
C SER A 97 -2.01 -5.12 -18.10
N ASP A 98 -2.58 -6.31 -17.94
CA ASP A 98 -3.96 -6.55 -17.53
C ASP A 98 -4.00 -7.40 -16.23
N PRO A 99 -4.17 -6.76 -15.07
CA PRO A 99 -4.21 -7.47 -13.79
C PRO A 99 -5.40 -8.43 -13.64
N ALA A 100 -6.55 -8.15 -14.27
CA ALA A 100 -7.72 -9.01 -14.18
C ALA A 100 -7.52 -10.33 -14.97
N VAL A 101 -6.89 -10.25 -16.14
CA VAL A 101 -6.46 -11.45 -16.89
C VAL A 101 -5.39 -12.22 -16.11
N ALA A 102 -4.44 -11.52 -15.47
CA ALA A 102 -3.42 -12.13 -14.63
C ALA A 102 -4.01 -12.87 -13.42
N ALA A 103 -5.01 -12.29 -12.76
CA ALA A 103 -5.74 -12.92 -11.68
C ALA A 103 -6.53 -14.16 -12.15
N ALA A 104 -7.24 -14.05 -13.29
CA ALA A 104 -7.94 -15.18 -13.90
C ALA A 104 -6.97 -16.31 -14.29
N THR A 105 -5.77 -15.97 -14.77
CA THR A 105 -4.69 -16.92 -15.07
C THR A 105 -4.23 -17.63 -13.80
N THR A 106 -4.02 -16.88 -12.73
CA THR A 106 -3.58 -17.43 -11.43
C THR A 106 -4.63 -18.37 -10.85
N LEU A 107 -5.92 -17.98 -10.83
CA LEU A 107 -6.99 -18.86 -10.37
C LEU A 107 -7.14 -20.10 -11.26
N THR A 108 -6.98 -19.96 -12.58
CA THR A 108 -7.00 -21.11 -13.51
C THR A 108 -5.91 -22.13 -13.14
N GLN A 109 -4.70 -21.67 -12.81
CA GLN A 109 -3.63 -22.57 -12.38
C GLN A 109 -3.97 -23.24 -11.05
N LEU A 110 -4.43 -22.47 -10.05
CA LEU A 110 -4.81 -23.01 -8.74
C LEU A 110 -5.94 -24.05 -8.81
N LEU A 111 -6.90 -23.86 -9.72
CA LEU A 111 -7.99 -24.81 -9.97
C LEU A 111 -7.46 -26.10 -10.62
N ARG A 112 -6.56 -25.98 -11.60
CA ARG A 112 -5.92 -27.15 -12.24
C ARG A 112 -5.08 -27.96 -11.26
N ASP A 113 -4.35 -27.29 -10.37
CA ASP A 113 -3.58 -27.94 -9.30
C ASP A 113 -4.48 -28.74 -8.33
N ARG A 114 -5.77 -28.41 -8.29
CA ARG A 114 -6.82 -29.09 -7.50
C ARG A 114 -7.64 -30.09 -8.32
N GLY A 115 -7.21 -30.41 -9.54
CA GLY A 115 -7.88 -31.37 -10.41
C GLY A 115 -9.13 -30.83 -11.13
N VAL A 116 -9.37 -29.52 -11.11
CA VAL A 116 -10.48 -28.89 -11.86
C VAL A 116 -10.00 -28.56 -13.27
N GLN A 117 -10.63 -29.14 -14.28
CA GLN A 117 -10.32 -28.84 -15.68
C GLN A 117 -10.88 -27.46 -16.05
N VAL A 118 -10.07 -26.60 -16.68
CA VAL A 118 -10.52 -25.32 -17.26
C VAL A 118 -10.19 -25.32 -18.75
N VAL A 119 -11.22 -25.27 -19.59
CA VAL A 119 -11.12 -25.47 -21.05
C VAL A 119 -10.72 -24.16 -21.76
N GLY A 120 -11.39 -23.06 -21.45
CA GLY A 120 -11.18 -21.77 -22.08
C GLY A 120 -9.94 -21.04 -21.56
N ALA A 121 -9.40 -20.15 -22.39
CA ALA A 121 -8.29 -19.28 -21.99
C ALA A 121 -8.77 -18.20 -21.00
N PRO A 122 -7.97 -17.84 -19.97
CA PRO A 122 -8.30 -16.74 -19.07
C PRO A 122 -8.52 -15.42 -19.82
N ARG A 123 -9.51 -14.64 -19.41
CA ARG A 123 -9.83 -13.32 -19.99
C ARG A 123 -10.43 -12.39 -18.95
N ASN A 124 -10.67 -11.14 -19.31
CA ASN A 124 -11.44 -10.20 -18.48
C ASN A 124 -12.88 -10.06 -19.03
N GLY A 125 -13.76 -9.47 -18.21
CA GLY A 125 -15.13 -9.13 -18.61
C GLY A 125 -15.99 -8.71 -17.41
N ALA A 126 -17.16 -8.15 -17.67
CA ALA A 126 -18.15 -7.83 -16.64
C ALA A 126 -19.05 -9.04 -16.36
N THR A 127 -19.23 -9.36 -15.09
CA THR A 127 -20.05 -10.48 -14.63
C THR A 127 -21.52 -10.23 -14.96
N PRO A 128 -22.25 -11.22 -15.52
CA PRO A 128 -23.69 -11.13 -15.72
C PRO A 128 -24.41 -10.89 -14.39
N ALA A 129 -25.41 -9.99 -14.39
CA ALA A 129 -26.11 -9.57 -13.18
C ALA A 129 -26.82 -10.71 -12.40
N ASN A 130 -27.07 -11.84 -13.07
CA ASN A 130 -27.75 -13.01 -12.52
C ASN A 130 -26.80 -14.22 -12.35
N ALA A 131 -25.49 -14.03 -12.40
CA ALA A 131 -24.53 -15.09 -12.11
C ALA A 131 -24.65 -15.51 -10.62
N PRO A 132 -24.88 -16.80 -10.31
CA PRO A 132 -24.94 -17.26 -8.93
C PRO A 132 -23.55 -17.22 -8.29
N GLU A 133 -23.49 -16.85 -7.02
CA GLU A 133 -22.26 -16.93 -6.23
C GLU A 133 -21.94 -18.39 -5.91
N LEU A 134 -20.73 -18.81 -6.26
CA LEU A 134 -20.24 -20.17 -6.00
C LEU A 134 -19.39 -20.26 -4.73
N ALA A 135 -18.57 -19.24 -4.49
CA ALA A 135 -17.59 -19.19 -3.40
C ALA A 135 -17.25 -17.72 -3.10
N ARG A 136 -16.79 -17.43 -1.88
CA ARG A 136 -16.48 -16.06 -1.46
C ARG A 136 -15.25 -16.01 -0.56
N LEU A 137 -14.33 -15.13 -0.93
CA LEU A 137 -13.17 -14.81 -0.10
C LEU A 137 -13.35 -13.43 0.54
N THR A 138 -13.32 -13.37 1.87
CA THR A 138 -13.33 -12.10 2.61
C THR A 138 -11.90 -11.61 2.78
N SER A 139 -11.66 -10.34 2.47
CA SER A 139 -10.34 -9.72 2.60
C SER A 139 -9.89 -9.63 4.06
N ALA A 140 -8.59 -9.44 4.27
CA ALA A 140 -8.08 -8.92 5.52
C ALA A 140 -8.80 -7.60 5.90
N PRO A 141 -8.97 -7.30 7.20
CA PRO A 141 -9.62 -6.07 7.64
C PRO A 141 -8.78 -4.85 7.23
N LEU A 142 -9.43 -3.69 7.10
CA LEU A 142 -8.75 -2.42 6.74
C LEU A 142 -7.56 -2.09 7.66
N SER A 143 -7.62 -2.47 8.93
CA SER A 143 -6.48 -2.31 9.86
C SER A 143 -5.23 -3.08 9.42
N SER A 144 -5.39 -4.24 8.80
CA SER A 144 -4.28 -5.03 8.24
C SER A 144 -3.75 -4.42 6.95
N VAL A 145 -4.64 -3.97 6.05
CA VAL A 145 -4.25 -3.22 4.85
C VAL A 145 -3.42 -2.00 5.21
N LEU A 146 -3.86 -1.25 6.22
CA LEU A 146 -3.14 -0.07 6.72
C LEU A 146 -1.74 -0.42 7.24
N VAL A 147 -1.57 -1.57 7.88
CA VAL A 147 -0.25 -2.03 8.36
C VAL A 147 0.69 -2.29 7.20
N ASP A 148 0.25 -2.94 6.12
CA ASP A 148 1.10 -3.13 4.93
C ASP A 148 1.46 -1.80 4.24
N VAL A 149 0.50 -0.88 4.10
CA VAL A 149 0.74 0.48 3.57
C VAL A 149 1.78 1.22 4.41
N LEU A 150 1.70 1.15 5.74
CA LEU A 150 2.54 1.95 6.63
C LEU A 150 3.89 1.28 6.96
N THR A 151 3.90 -0.03 7.22
CA THR A 151 5.11 -0.78 7.61
C THR A 151 5.97 -1.11 6.39
N ASN A 152 5.35 -1.68 5.34
CA ASN A 152 6.07 -2.15 4.16
C ASN A 152 6.16 -1.09 3.06
N SER A 153 5.42 0.01 3.17
CA SER A 153 5.33 1.05 2.13
C SER A 153 4.73 0.53 0.83
N ASP A 154 3.67 -0.27 0.94
CA ASP A 154 3.01 -0.86 -0.22
C ASP A 154 2.29 0.21 -1.07
N ASN A 155 2.85 0.50 -2.24
CA ASN A 155 2.37 1.55 -3.14
C ASN A 155 1.01 1.19 -3.76
N ASN A 156 0.86 -0.05 -4.20
CA ASN A 156 -0.38 -0.49 -4.84
C ASN A 156 -1.52 -0.53 -3.82
N ALA A 157 -1.28 -1.00 -2.60
CA ALA A 157 -2.25 -0.94 -1.53
C ALA A 157 -2.67 0.50 -1.21
N ALA A 158 -1.73 1.47 -1.25
CA ALA A 158 -2.05 2.87 -1.05
C ALA A 158 -2.96 3.43 -2.17
N GLU A 159 -2.69 3.11 -3.44
CA GLU A 159 -3.52 3.57 -4.56
C GLU A 159 -4.91 2.90 -4.59
N LEU A 160 -4.99 1.59 -4.32
CA LEU A 160 -6.27 0.87 -4.24
C LEU A 160 -7.10 1.40 -3.08
N LEU A 161 -6.49 1.64 -1.92
CA LEU A 161 -7.15 2.27 -0.78
C LEU A 161 -7.66 3.67 -1.12
N LEU A 162 -6.91 4.46 -1.89
CA LEU A 162 -7.35 5.79 -2.34
C LEU A 162 -8.61 5.70 -3.21
N LYS A 163 -8.67 4.76 -4.17
CA LYS A 163 -9.88 4.52 -4.98
C LYS A 163 -11.05 4.03 -4.13
N GLU A 164 -10.79 3.17 -3.15
CA GLU A 164 -11.80 2.68 -2.20
C GLU A 164 -12.36 3.81 -1.33
N ILE A 165 -11.52 4.76 -0.89
CA ILE A 165 -11.96 5.97 -0.20
C ILE A 165 -12.87 6.80 -1.09
N GLY A 166 -12.51 6.98 -2.37
CA GLY A 166 -13.37 7.65 -3.36
C GLY A 166 -14.73 6.97 -3.46
N LEU A 167 -14.76 5.65 -3.62
CA LEU A 167 -15.99 4.87 -3.67
C LEU A 167 -16.83 5.07 -2.41
N ALA A 168 -16.23 4.91 -1.24
CA ALA A 168 -16.92 4.94 0.05
C ALA A 168 -17.46 6.34 0.41
N ARG A 169 -16.79 7.41 -0.04
CA ARG A 169 -17.14 8.79 0.32
C ARG A 169 -17.97 9.52 -0.72
N THR A 170 -17.82 9.17 -1.99
CA THR A 170 -18.43 9.93 -3.10
C THR A 170 -19.15 9.04 -4.12
N GLN A 171 -19.19 7.72 -3.90
CA GLN A 171 -19.68 6.73 -4.87
C GLN A 171 -18.90 6.75 -6.21
N SER A 172 -17.71 7.35 -6.23
CA SER A 172 -16.84 7.43 -7.40
C SER A 172 -15.52 6.72 -7.09
N PRO A 173 -15.31 5.49 -7.60
CA PRO A 173 -14.12 4.69 -7.32
C PRO A 173 -12.89 5.13 -8.14
N THR A 174 -12.55 6.41 -8.05
CA THR A 174 -11.49 7.04 -8.84
C THR A 174 -10.42 7.62 -7.94
N ARG A 175 -9.19 7.72 -8.45
CA ARG A 175 -8.09 8.39 -7.75
C ARG A 175 -8.47 9.82 -7.37
N VAL A 176 -9.01 10.59 -8.32
CA VAL A 176 -9.37 12.01 -8.12
C VAL A 176 -10.41 12.16 -7.00
N ALA A 177 -11.45 11.33 -6.98
CA ALA A 177 -12.44 11.33 -5.91
C ALA A 177 -11.83 10.96 -4.55
N GLY A 178 -10.91 9.99 -4.53
CA GLY A 178 -10.13 9.63 -3.34
C GLY A 178 -9.31 10.81 -2.81
N LEU A 179 -8.58 11.52 -3.67
CA LEU A 179 -7.75 12.68 -3.28
C LEU A 179 -8.60 13.80 -2.68
N GLN A 180 -9.76 14.08 -3.29
CA GLN A 180 -10.71 15.07 -2.76
C GLN A 180 -11.22 14.66 -1.36
N ALA A 181 -11.59 13.40 -1.18
CA ALA A 181 -12.05 12.89 0.11
C ALA A 181 -10.95 12.92 1.19
N VAL A 182 -9.69 12.66 0.82
CA VAL A 182 -8.53 12.79 1.71
C VAL A 182 -8.31 14.24 2.13
N ALA A 183 -8.33 15.19 1.18
CA ALA A 183 -8.18 16.61 1.48
C ALA A 183 -9.27 17.09 2.46
N GLN A 184 -10.53 16.75 2.19
CA GLN A 184 -11.65 17.06 3.09
C GLN A 184 -11.49 16.43 4.48
N ALA A 185 -10.96 15.21 4.56
CA ALA A 185 -10.72 14.55 5.83
C ALA A 185 -9.59 15.21 6.65
N ILE A 186 -8.59 15.78 5.97
CA ILE A 186 -7.51 16.56 6.61
C ILE A 186 -8.06 17.90 7.11
N GLU A 187 -8.83 18.63 6.29
CA GLU A 187 -9.46 19.89 6.66
C GLU A 187 -10.44 19.73 7.84
N ALA A 188 -11.23 18.65 7.85
CA ALA A 188 -12.15 18.34 8.94
C ALA A 188 -11.45 18.09 10.28
N ARG A 189 -10.13 17.85 10.29
CA ARG A 189 -9.29 17.75 11.50
C ARG A 189 -8.62 19.07 11.88
N GLY A 190 -8.97 20.18 11.22
CA GLY A 190 -8.39 21.49 11.49
C GLY A 190 -6.99 21.69 10.91
N VAL A 191 -6.52 20.78 10.04
CA VAL A 191 -5.22 20.90 9.37
C VAL A 191 -5.42 21.66 8.06
N SER A 192 -4.73 22.79 7.90
CA SER A 192 -4.76 23.56 6.66
C SER A 192 -4.18 22.76 5.49
N THR A 193 -4.92 22.71 4.40
CA THR A 193 -4.50 22.14 3.11
C THR A 193 -3.80 23.16 2.21
N SER A 194 -3.66 24.41 2.66
CA SER A 194 -2.96 25.45 1.90
C SER A 194 -1.50 25.03 1.63
N GLY A 195 -1.11 25.04 0.35
CA GLY A 195 0.22 24.62 -0.10
C GLY A 195 0.43 23.10 -0.18
N LEU A 196 -0.59 22.28 0.14
CA LEU A 196 -0.56 20.84 -0.11
C LEU A 196 -1.00 20.56 -1.54
N VAL A 197 -0.38 19.56 -2.16
CA VAL A 197 -0.74 19.02 -3.48
C VAL A 197 -0.77 17.51 -3.36
N PHE A 198 -1.91 16.91 -3.66
CA PHE A 198 -2.08 15.46 -3.69
C PHE A 198 -2.29 15.01 -5.14
N ALA A 199 -1.36 14.20 -5.64
CA ALA A 199 -1.38 13.68 -7.01
C ALA A 199 -1.70 12.18 -7.05
N ASP A 200 -1.27 11.44 -6.03
CA ASP A 200 -1.50 10.00 -5.85
C ASP A 200 -1.60 9.61 -4.36
N GLY A 201 -1.84 8.33 -4.09
CA GLY A 201 -1.99 7.81 -2.71
C GLY A 201 -0.69 7.33 -2.08
N SER A 202 0.26 6.89 -2.90
CA SER A 202 1.53 6.28 -2.49
C SER A 202 2.65 7.29 -2.23
N GLY A 203 2.56 8.48 -2.83
CA GLY A 203 3.64 9.47 -2.81
C GLY A 203 4.72 9.24 -3.87
N LEU A 204 4.47 8.38 -4.88
CA LEU A 204 5.39 8.12 -5.99
C LEU A 204 5.44 9.28 -6.98
N ASP A 205 4.36 10.04 -7.09
CA ASP A 205 4.27 11.19 -7.95
C ASP A 205 5.07 12.37 -7.41
N ASP A 206 5.98 12.90 -8.23
CA ASP A 206 6.90 13.98 -7.86
C ASP A 206 6.24 15.36 -7.79
N SER A 207 4.95 15.47 -8.15
CA SER A 207 4.14 16.67 -7.98
C SER A 207 3.47 16.76 -6.61
N ASN A 208 3.47 15.68 -5.82
CA ASN A 208 2.99 15.70 -4.44
C ASN A 208 3.72 16.76 -3.61
N ARG A 209 2.99 17.58 -2.86
CA ARG A 209 3.54 18.58 -1.93
C ARG A 209 2.87 18.42 -0.58
N VAL A 210 3.70 18.28 0.46
CA VAL A 210 3.27 18.31 1.86
C VAL A 210 4.22 19.17 2.67
N THR A 211 3.75 19.73 3.78
CA THR A 211 4.59 20.45 4.74
C THR A 211 4.86 19.58 5.96
N CYS A 212 6.01 19.77 6.62
CA CYS A 212 6.30 19.08 7.89
C CYS A 212 5.23 19.39 8.95
N THR A 213 4.73 20.64 8.98
CA THR A 213 3.64 21.06 9.87
C THR A 213 2.36 20.26 9.64
N ALA A 214 1.94 20.08 8.38
CA ALA A 214 0.75 19.29 8.07
C ALA A 214 0.94 17.81 8.43
N LEU A 215 2.12 17.24 8.14
CA LEU A 215 2.44 15.85 8.51
C LEU A 215 2.39 15.63 10.02
N VAL A 216 3.04 16.50 10.80
CA VAL A 216 3.04 16.42 12.27
C VAL A 216 1.62 16.57 12.81
N ALA A 217 0.86 17.56 12.34
CA ALA A 217 -0.50 17.79 12.80
C ALA A 217 -1.42 16.58 12.54
N VAL A 218 -1.31 15.93 11.37
CA VAL A 218 -2.05 14.70 11.08
C VAL A 218 -1.63 13.56 11.99
N ILE A 219 -0.32 13.32 12.16
CA ILE A 219 0.22 12.24 13.00
C ILE A 219 -0.20 12.42 14.47
N GLU A 220 -0.09 13.64 15.00
CA GLU A 220 -0.50 13.99 16.36
C GLU A 220 -1.98 13.78 16.62
N SER A 221 -2.84 13.95 15.60
CA SER A 221 -4.30 13.73 15.75
C SER A 221 -4.70 12.28 16.05
N TYR A 222 -3.80 11.31 15.87
CA TYR A 222 -4.04 9.88 16.18
C TYR A 222 -3.27 9.37 17.40
N GLY A 223 -2.01 9.80 17.58
CA GLY A 223 -1.13 9.33 18.64
C GLY A 223 -0.48 7.95 18.40
N LEU A 224 0.52 7.61 19.21
CA LEU A 224 1.38 6.43 19.05
C LEU A 224 0.62 5.10 19.17
N ASP A 225 -0.37 5.01 20.07
CA ASP A 225 -1.10 3.77 20.34
C ASP A 225 -2.26 3.50 19.38
N SER A 226 -2.52 4.43 18.45
CA SER A 226 -3.53 4.26 17.40
C SER A 226 -3.12 3.23 16.34
N SER A 227 -4.07 2.83 15.50
CA SER A 227 -3.78 2.01 14.31
C SER A 227 -2.76 2.67 13.37
N LEU A 228 -2.73 4.01 13.28
CA LEU A 228 -1.73 4.73 12.50
C LEU A 228 -0.34 4.58 13.15
N GLY A 229 -0.24 4.87 14.45
CA GLY A 229 1.04 4.81 15.17
C GLY A 229 1.62 3.39 15.21
N GLN A 230 0.80 2.39 15.56
CA GLN A 230 1.22 0.99 15.62
C GLN A 230 1.43 0.36 14.24
N GLY A 231 0.81 0.91 13.20
CA GLY A 231 0.98 0.45 11.81
C GLY A 231 2.29 0.90 11.16
N MET A 232 2.98 1.92 11.70
CA MET A 232 4.28 2.36 11.17
C MET A 232 5.42 1.37 11.49
N ALA A 233 6.41 1.31 10.61
CA ALA A 233 7.61 0.49 10.76
C ALA A 233 8.37 0.83 12.07
N LEU A 234 8.90 -0.19 12.74
CA LEU A 234 9.67 -0.07 13.98
C LEU A 234 11.18 -0.11 13.66
N ALA A 235 11.89 0.91 14.13
CA ALA A 235 13.35 1.06 13.99
C ALA A 235 14.11 -0.23 14.34
N GLY A 236 14.95 -0.69 13.40
CA GLY A 236 15.78 -1.88 13.53
C GLY A 236 15.01 -3.20 13.58
N THR A 237 13.70 -3.23 13.32
CA THR A 237 12.86 -4.41 13.59
C THR A 237 11.93 -4.78 12.43
N THR A 238 11.13 -3.86 11.92
CA THR A 238 10.06 -4.19 10.95
C THR A 238 10.08 -3.30 9.71
N GLY A 239 9.52 -3.82 8.62
CA GLY A 239 9.25 -3.06 7.40
C GLY A 239 10.46 -2.34 6.83
N THR A 240 10.23 -1.14 6.34
CA THR A 240 11.26 -0.29 5.74
C THR A 240 12.33 0.21 6.73
N LEU A 241 12.11 0.04 8.04
CA LEU A 241 13.09 0.38 9.08
C LEU A 241 13.82 -0.84 9.66
N ARG A 242 13.57 -2.06 9.17
CA ARG A 242 14.20 -3.30 9.67
C ARG A 242 15.72 -3.22 9.76
N SER A 243 16.34 -2.61 8.76
CA SER A 243 17.80 -2.44 8.67
C SER A 243 18.24 -0.97 8.84
N VAL A 244 17.38 -0.13 9.43
CA VAL A 244 17.61 1.31 9.61
C VAL A 244 17.46 1.65 11.08
N LEU A 245 18.31 2.52 11.63
CA LEU A 245 18.32 2.84 13.07
C LEU A 245 18.51 1.59 13.94
N THR A 246 19.39 0.68 13.53
CA THR A 246 19.68 -0.59 14.22
C THR A 246 20.58 -0.44 15.45
N THR A 247 21.11 0.76 15.68
CA THR A 247 21.90 1.09 16.87
C THR A 247 21.47 2.43 17.47
N GLY A 248 21.75 2.61 18.76
CA GLY A 248 21.46 3.85 19.48
C GLY A 248 20.06 3.89 20.12
N PRO A 249 19.69 5.05 20.69
CA PRO A 249 18.47 5.19 21.51
C PRO A 249 17.15 5.05 20.73
N ALA A 250 17.18 5.12 19.40
CA ALA A 250 15.99 4.99 18.55
C ALA A 250 15.62 3.52 18.26
N THR A 251 16.57 2.59 18.36
CA THR A 251 16.39 1.17 18.02
C THR A 251 15.30 0.53 18.88
N GLY A 252 14.35 -0.13 18.23
CA GLY A 252 13.22 -0.78 18.91
C GLY A 252 12.24 0.20 19.58
N LYS A 253 12.35 1.52 19.32
CA LYS A 253 11.46 2.54 19.90
C LYS A 253 10.77 3.40 18.85
N VAL A 254 11.51 3.94 17.90
CA VAL A 254 10.94 4.85 16.89
C VAL A 254 10.01 4.06 15.97
N ARG A 255 8.78 4.54 15.85
CA ARG A 255 7.80 4.09 14.86
C ARG A 255 7.61 5.18 13.83
N ALA A 256 7.93 4.92 12.56
CA ALA A 256 7.87 5.95 11.54
C ALA A 256 7.63 5.39 10.13
N LYS A 257 7.05 6.24 9.27
CA LYS A 257 6.89 5.99 7.84
C LYS A 257 8.06 6.61 7.07
N THR A 258 8.74 5.80 6.28
CA THR A 258 9.83 6.24 5.38
C THR A 258 9.28 6.75 4.05
N GLY A 259 10.01 7.66 3.41
CA GLY A 259 9.86 7.99 1.99
C GLY A 259 11.23 8.11 1.32
N THR A 260 11.35 7.64 0.08
CA THR A 260 12.59 7.72 -0.70
C THR A 260 12.24 7.79 -2.18
N LEU A 261 12.61 8.90 -2.83
CA LEU A 261 12.62 9.04 -4.29
C LEU A 261 13.97 9.63 -4.68
N ARG A 262 14.23 9.75 -5.99
CA ARG A 262 15.42 10.46 -6.46
C ARG A 262 15.46 11.88 -5.87
N ASN A 263 16.55 12.24 -5.20
CA ASN A 263 16.76 13.55 -4.55
C ASN A 263 15.77 13.87 -3.42
N VAL A 264 15.06 12.87 -2.89
CA VAL A 264 14.08 13.04 -1.82
C VAL A 264 14.25 11.96 -0.77
N LYS A 265 14.30 12.37 0.50
CA LYS A 265 14.32 11.46 1.64
C LYS A 265 13.41 11.99 2.74
N SER A 266 12.56 11.14 3.29
CA SER A 266 11.68 11.54 4.38
C SER A 266 11.52 10.46 5.44
N LEU A 267 11.24 10.91 6.66
CA LEU A 267 10.84 10.08 7.78
C LEU A 267 9.93 10.88 8.71
N SER A 268 8.74 10.37 8.99
CA SER A 268 7.81 10.98 9.93
C SER A 268 7.16 9.93 10.81
N GLY A 269 6.91 10.28 12.07
CA GLY A 269 6.35 9.35 13.03
C GLY A 269 6.53 9.79 14.46
N PHE A 270 6.77 8.81 15.34
CA PHE A 270 6.77 8.96 16.78
C PHE A 270 8.10 8.52 17.40
N PHE A 271 8.57 9.29 18.36
CA PHE A 271 9.62 8.91 19.30
C PHE A 271 9.00 8.75 20.70
N PRO A 272 8.89 7.53 21.25
CA PRO A 272 8.36 7.32 22.60
C PRO A 272 9.23 7.98 23.67
N VAL A 273 8.60 8.68 24.62
CA VAL A 273 9.22 9.27 25.81
C VAL A 273 8.50 8.78 27.08
N GLN A 274 8.97 9.15 28.28
CA GLN A 274 8.39 8.65 29.54
C GLN A 274 6.87 8.90 29.63
N ASP A 275 6.42 10.09 29.22
CA ASP A 275 5.01 10.49 29.29
C ASP A 275 4.45 10.79 27.89
N GLY A 276 4.39 9.76 27.04
CA GLY A 276 3.78 9.84 25.71
C GLY A 276 4.79 9.70 24.57
N ALA A 277 4.61 10.49 23.51
CA ALA A 277 5.47 10.43 22.34
C ALA A 277 5.67 11.82 21.73
N ILE A 278 6.87 12.06 21.20
CA ILE A 278 7.17 13.21 20.36
C ILE A 278 6.83 12.81 18.92
N SER A 279 5.94 13.57 18.28
CA SER A 279 5.71 13.46 16.84
C SER A 279 6.76 14.25 16.08
N PHE A 280 7.23 13.72 14.96
CA PHE A 280 8.23 14.39 14.13
C PHE A 280 7.96 14.19 12.64
N ALA A 281 8.48 15.11 11.84
CA ALA A 281 8.58 14.98 10.40
C ALA A 281 9.92 15.53 9.91
N LEU A 282 10.58 14.74 9.06
CA LEU A 282 11.81 15.08 8.39
C LEU A 282 11.58 14.92 6.89
N VAL A 283 11.76 15.98 6.13
CA VAL A 283 11.66 15.96 4.66
C VAL A 283 12.89 16.66 4.11
N LEU A 284 13.62 15.95 3.25
CA LEU A 284 14.77 16.43 2.52
C LEU A 284 14.47 16.43 1.04
N ASN A 285 14.64 17.57 0.39
CA ASN A 285 14.53 17.74 -1.05
C ASN A 285 15.78 18.44 -1.56
N GLY A 286 16.41 17.94 -2.62
CA GLY A 286 17.52 18.64 -3.26
C GLY A 286 18.51 17.73 -3.96
N GLY A 287 19.24 18.28 -4.93
CA GLY A 287 20.33 17.56 -5.59
C GLY A 287 21.38 17.14 -4.58
N GLY A 288 21.74 15.85 -4.57
CA GLY A 288 22.74 15.29 -3.66
C GLY A 288 22.16 14.63 -2.40
N VAL A 289 20.85 14.73 -2.15
CA VAL A 289 20.18 13.90 -1.14
C VAL A 289 20.33 12.44 -1.53
N SER A 290 20.94 11.64 -0.66
CA SER A 290 21.19 10.22 -0.91
C SER A 290 19.93 9.41 -0.68
N ASN A 291 19.72 8.42 -1.54
CA ASN A 291 18.67 7.44 -1.35
C ASN A 291 19.03 6.42 -0.24
N GLN A 292 20.28 6.44 0.27
CA GLN A 292 20.77 5.49 1.26
C GLN A 292 20.15 5.72 2.65
N SER A 293 19.90 4.62 3.37
CA SER A 293 19.32 4.66 4.72
C SER A 293 20.23 5.31 5.77
N ALA A 294 21.54 5.36 5.52
CA ALA A 294 22.53 5.95 6.42
C ALA A 294 22.29 7.45 6.67
N GLU A 295 21.82 8.21 5.68
CA GLU A 295 21.61 9.66 5.82
C GLU A 295 20.48 9.98 6.81
N VAL A 296 19.39 9.19 6.79
CA VAL A 296 18.32 9.29 7.79
C VAL A 296 18.82 8.88 9.17
N ALA A 297 19.58 7.79 9.25
CA ALA A 297 20.12 7.30 10.49
C ALA A 297 21.07 8.32 11.15
N GLU A 298 21.94 8.96 10.39
CA GLU A 298 22.87 9.99 10.88
C GLU A 298 22.15 11.26 11.35
N ARG A 299 21.11 11.71 10.63
CA ARG A 299 20.36 12.91 11.03
C ARG A 299 19.49 12.66 12.26
N ILE A 300 18.89 11.47 12.39
CA ILE A 300 18.14 11.08 13.59
C ILE A 300 19.05 10.74 14.77
N ALA A 301 20.23 10.16 14.55
CA ALA A 301 21.24 9.98 15.60
C ALA A 301 21.61 11.34 16.22
N ARG A 302 21.75 12.39 15.41
CA ARG A 302 21.99 13.75 15.91
C ARG A 302 20.81 14.29 16.73
N TRP A 303 19.56 14.04 16.31
CA TRP A 303 18.37 14.44 17.06
C TRP A 303 18.25 13.72 18.39
N SER A 304 18.50 12.42 18.43
CA SER A 304 18.40 11.65 19.65
C SER A 304 19.50 11.99 20.67
N VAL A 305 20.66 12.47 20.22
CA VAL A 305 21.66 13.11 21.09
C VAL A 305 21.17 14.47 21.61
N ALA A 306 20.53 15.29 20.77
CA ALA A 306 19.97 16.60 21.16
C ALA A 306 18.75 16.50 22.10
N VAL A 307 17.87 15.52 21.92
CA VAL A 307 16.74 15.21 22.82
C VAL A 307 17.24 14.74 24.18
N ASN A 308 18.35 13.98 24.23
CA ASN A 308 19.03 13.63 25.48
C ASN A 308 19.72 14.83 26.16
N MET A 309 19.99 15.91 25.43
CA MET A 309 20.71 17.09 25.94
C MET A 309 19.81 18.29 26.25
N THR A 310 18.56 18.34 25.77
CA THR A 310 17.70 19.53 25.93
C THR A 310 16.21 19.18 26.01
N CYS A 311 15.70 19.10 27.24
CA CYS A 311 14.28 19.33 27.52
C CYS A 311 14.07 20.86 27.54
N GLY A 312 13.81 21.45 26.37
CA GLY A 312 13.53 22.88 26.25
C GLY A 312 13.02 23.21 24.86
N ARG A 313 11.74 23.60 24.76
CA ARG A 313 11.12 24.14 23.54
C ARG A 313 12.07 25.13 22.85
N ARG A 314 12.53 24.80 21.65
CA ARG A 314 12.94 25.81 20.67
C ARG A 314 12.56 25.32 19.29
N ASP A 315 11.84 26.19 18.59
CA ASP A 315 11.66 26.19 17.15
C ASP A 315 13.03 26.03 16.48
N ALA A 316 13.32 24.85 15.96
CA ALA A 316 14.49 24.61 15.15
C ALA A 316 14.18 25.03 13.71
N LEU A 317 14.52 26.27 13.41
CA LEU A 317 14.69 26.77 12.05
C LEU A 317 15.64 25.82 11.30
N ALA A 318 15.17 25.30 10.17
CA ALA A 318 16.02 24.61 9.22
C ALA A 318 16.90 25.65 8.53
N GLU A 319 18.20 25.66 8.85
CA GLU A 319 19.22 26.22 7.96
C GLU A 319 19.72 25.15 6.99
N ILE A 320 20.05 25.64 5.79
CA ILE A 320 20.26 24.99 4.49
C ILE A 320 21.24 23.81 4.53
#